data_AF-A0A938FQV0-F1
#
_entry.id   AF-A0A938FQV0-F1
#
_cell.length_a   1.000
_cell.length_b   1.000
_cell.length_c   1.000
_cell.angle_alpha   90.00
_cell.angle_beta   90.00
_cell.angle_gamma   90.00
#
_symmetry.space_group_name_H-M   'P 1'
#
loop_
_entity.id
_entity.type
_entity.pdbx_description
1 polymer ?
#
loop_
_entity_poly.entity_id
_entity_poly.type
_entity_poly.pdbx_seq_one_letter_code
_entity_poly.pdbx_strand_id
1 'polypeptide(L)' 'MTRLCLSAILGISALLRFWRLNEPGDLVFDEIYYVDGARVFLAVGVEIDGSDGEFVVHPPFGK' A
#
# COMPACT_ATOMS: atom_id res chain seq x y z
N MET A 1 -3.36 -28.41 -20.86
CA MET A 1 -4.31 -28.01 -19.81
C MET A 1 -3.70 -27.17 -18.69
N THR A 2 -2.58 -27.57 -18.05
CA THR A 2 -2.04 -26.90 -16.85
C THR A 2 -1.79 -25.39 -16.99
N ARG A 3 -1.21 -24.93 -18.11
CA ARG A 3 -0.96 -23.49 -18.34
C ARG A 3 -2.25 -22.67 -18.40
N LEU A 4 -3.29 -23.22 -19.04
CA LEU A 4 -4.60 -22.57 -19.14
C LEU A 4 -5.26 -22.46 -17.75
N CYS A 5 -5.18 -23.51 -16.95
CA CYS A 5 -5.68 -23.49 -15.57
C CYS A 5 -4.94 -22.45 -14.71
N LEU A 6 -3.60 -22.37 -14.82
CA LEU A 6 -2.82 -21.36 -14.11
C LEU A 6 -3.17 -19.94 -14.55
N SER A 7 -3.31 -19.71 -15.86
CA SER A 7 -3.76 -18.41 -16.39
C SER A 7 -5.14 -18.03 -15.87
N ALA A 8 -6.08 -19.00 -15.81
CA ALA A 8 -7.41 -18.76 -15.25
C ALA A 8 -7.35 -18.41 -13.75
N ILE A 9 -6.56 -19.15 -12.97
CA ILE A 9 -6.37 -18.89 -11.54
C ILE A 9 -5.77 -17.50 -11.32
N LEU A 10 -4.72 -17.14 -12.06
CA LEU A 10 -4.10 -15.82 -11.95
C LEU A 10 -5.06 -14.70 -12.36
N GLY A 11 -5.80 -14.88 -13.45
CA GLY A 11 -6.78 -13.91 -13.92
C GLY A 11 -7.89 -13.65 -12.90
N ILE A 12 -8.47 -14.70 -12.35
CA ILE A 12 -9.52 -14.60 -11.31
C ILE A 12 -8.93 -13.98 -10.03
N SER A 13 -7.74 -14.40 -9.63
CA SER A 13 -7.06 -13.87 -8.44
C SER A 13 -6.75 -12.38 -8.55
N ALA A 14 -6.31 -11.92 -9.73
CA ALA A 14 -6.05 -10.52 -9.98
C ALA A 14 -7.36 -9.73 -9.98
N LEU A 15 -8.40 -10.23 -10.67
CA LEU A 15 -9.71 -9.59 -10.69
C LEU A 15 -10.23 -9.39 -9.27
N LEU A 16 -10.26 -10.42 -8.42
CA LEU A 16 -10.76 -10.30 -7.06
C LEU A 16 -9.92 -9.36 -6.17
N ARG A 17 -8.60 -9.32 -6.33
CA ARG A 17 -7.72 -8.46 -5.51
C ARG A 17 -7.77 -6.99 -5.90
N PHE A 18 -7.95 -6.70 -7.18
CA PHE A 18 -7.99 -5.31 -7.68
C PHE A 18 -9.42 -4.78 -7.83
N TRP A 19 -10.44 -5.63 -7.70
CA TRP A 19 -11.83 -5.21 -7.72
C TRP A 19 -12.16 -4.37 -6.49
N ARG A 20 -12.62 -3.13 -6.72
CA ARG A 20 -13.05 -2.17 -5.68
C ARG A 20 -11.96 -1.78 -4.69
N LEU A 21 -10.71 -1.63 -5.15
CA LEU A 21 -9.58 -1.20 -4.32
C LEU A 21 -9.81 0.16 -3.60
N ASN A 22 -10.70 1.01 -4.12
CA ASN A 22 -11.04 2.31 -3.53
C ASN A 22 -12.19 2.25 -2.50
N GLU A 23 -12.65 1.07 -2.09
CA GLU A 23 -13.69 0.93 -1.07
C GLU A 23 -13.10 0.38 0.23
N PRO A 24 -13.49 0.90 1.42
CA PRO A 24 -14.68 1.72 1.71
C PRO A 24 -14.60 3.21 1.35
N GLY A 25 -13.44 3.72 0.94
CA GLY A 25 -13.23 5.13 0.58
C GLY A 25 -12.75 6.00 1.74
N ASP A 26 -12.60 5.40 2.92
CA ASP A 26 -11.98 5.97 4.11
C ASP A 26 -10.71 5.16 4.45
N LEU A 27 -9.79 5.77 5.21
CA LEU A 27 -8.59 5.07 5.69
C LEU A 27 -8.96 4.04 6.77
N VAL A 28 -8.40 2.84 6.67
CA VAL A 28 -8.64 1.76 7.63
C VAL A 28 -7.35 1.29 8.32
N PHE A 29 -7.40 1.19 9.65
CA PHE A 29 -6.31 0.62 10.47
C PHE A 29 -4.94 1.25 10.17
N ASP A 30 -3.94 0.44 9.82
CA ASP A 30 -2.57 0.85 9.54
C ASP A 30 -2.44 1.78 8.31
N GLU A 31 -3.48 1.93 7.50
CA GLU A 31 -3.48 2.92 6.41
C GLU A 31 -3.32 4.36 6.93
N ILE A 32 -3.73 4.63 8.17
CA ILE A 32 -3.54 5.95 8.79
C ILE A 32 -2.05 6.28 8.94
N TYR A 33 -1.18 5.26 9.11
CA TYR A 33 0.26 5.45 9.33
C TYR A 33 1.07 5.28 8.04
N TYR A 34 0.85 4.19 7.30
CA TYR A 34 1.68 3.92 6.12
C TYR A 34 1.37 4.85 4.95
N VAL A 35 0.09 5.15 4.70
CA VAL A 35 -0.27 6.08 3.62
C VAL A 35 0.24 7.47 3.92
N ASP A 36 0.17 7.93 5.17
CA ASP A 36 0.70 9.24 5.55
C ASP A 36 2.23 9.30 5.42
N GLY A 37 2.94 8.30 5.95
CA GLY A 37 4.39 8.19 5.80
C GLY A 37 4.83 8.15 4.33
N ALA A 38 4.14 7.39 3.47
CA ALA A 38 4.39 7.37 2.03
C ALA A 38 4.14 8.73 1.37
N ARG A 39 3.09 9.45 1.78
CA ARG A 39 2.80 10.81 1.28
C ARG A 39 3.89 11.81 1.67
N VAL A 40 4.37 11.76 2.92
CA VAL A 40 5.49 12.57 3.39
C VAL A 40 6.76 12.24 2.62
N PHE A 41 7.07 10.95 2.46
CA PHE A 41 8.20 10.49 1.66
C PHE A 41 8.16 11.00 0.22
N LEU A 42 7.00 10.97 -0.43
CA LEU A 42 6.84 11.51 -1.78
C LEU A 42 7.03 13.03 -1.85
N ALA A 43 6.69 13.76 -0.77
CA ALA A 43 6.77 15.21 -0.74
C ALA A 43 8.20 15.73 -0.45
N VAL A 44 8.92 15.09 0.48
CA VAL A 44 10.22 15.60 0.98
C VAL A 44 11.38 14.61 0.88
N GLY A 45 11.11 13.34 0.54
CA GLY A 45 12.13 12.30 0.36
C GLY A 45 12.64 11.65 1.65
N VAL A 46 12.19 12.11 2.81
CA VAL A 46 12.58 11.62 4.15
C VAL A 46 11.38 11.61 5.09
N GLU A 47 11.45 10.80 6.15
CA GLU A 47 10.39 10.68 7.18
C GLU A 47 10.48 11.85 8.16
N ILE A 48 9.40 12.64 8.24
CA ILE A 48 9.30 13.78 9.14
C ILE A 48 7.93 13.80 9.81
N ASP A 49 7.91 14.21 11.08
CA ASP A 49 6.69 14.54 11.81
C ASP A 49 6.66 16.07 12.02
N GLY A 50 5.83 16.75 11.23
CA GLY A 50 5.80 18.21 11.19
C GLY A 50 7.10 18.82 10.65
N SER A 51 7.87 19.48 11.53
CA SER A 51 9.18 20.07 11.20
C SER A 51 10.36 19.23 11.68
N ASP A 52 10.10 18.17 12.43
CA ASP A 52 11.12 17.34 13.06
C ASP A 52 11.25 16.00 12.33
N GLY A 53 12.38 15.31 12.51
CA GLY A 53 12.55 13.96 11.99
C GLY A 53 11.61 12.97 12.68
N GLU A 54 10.95 12.11 11.91
CA GLU A 54 10.05 11.08 12.46
C GLU A 54 10.86 9.94 13.10
N PHE A 55 10.33 9.37 14.18
CA PHE A 55 10.88 8.13 14.72
C PHE A 55 10.49 6.92 13.85
N VAL A 56 11.47 6.42 13.10
CA VAL A 56 11.27 5.30 12.16
C VAL A 56 11.25 3.96 12.88
N VAL A 57 10.05 3.39 13.06
CA VAL A 57 9.89 2.05 13.66
C VAL A 57 10.10 0.93 12.63
N HIS A 58 9.78 1.18 11.37
CA HIS A 58 9.79 0.18 10.29
C HIS A 58 10.70 0.63 9.15
N PRO A 59 11.45 -0.29 8.49
CA PRO A 59 12.24 0.05 7.31
C PRO A 59 11.40 0.70 6.20
N PRO A 60 11.98 1.62 5.41
CA PRO A 60 11.20 2.57 4.59
C PRO A 60 10.53 1.94 3.36
N PHE A 61 11.03 0.82 2.85
CA PHE A 61 10.55 0.24 1.58
C PHE A 61 9.10 -0.26 1.63
N GLY A 62 8.59 -0.57 2.84
CA GLY A 62 7.26 -1.14 3.03
C GLY A 62 6.18 -0.15 3.43
N LYS A 63 6.50 1.15 3.53
CA LYS A 63 5.53 2.22 3.78
C LYS A 63 4.85 2.62 2.46
#